data_AF-A0A7S0NHH5-F1
#
_entry.id   AF-A0A7S0NHH5-F1
#
_cell.length_a   1.000
_cell.length_b   1.000
_cell.length_c   1.000
_cell.angle_alpha   90.00
_cell.angle_beta   90.00
_cell.angle_gamma   90.00
#
_symmetry.space_group_name_H-M   'P 1'
#
loop_
_entity.id
_entity.type
_entity.pdbx_description
1 polymer ?
#
loop_
_entity_poly.entity_id
_entity_poly.type
_entity_poly.pdbx_seq_one_letter_code
_entity_poly.pdbx_strand_id
1 'polypeptide(L)'
;MGPDTELEYWRQRTGLLNSIIDQTKTDKCRLVLGVCMAARSHAHKAWKQIDLRLTDASNEAKDNVKYLTTIEKSLEPLYASGPKEVLEGVPSLLSNVKMMYTIARYYHTNERMTRLFSKISNQMLVCCKTHLLEAGPEPWTHDKAELLAKLRLTIALYNKYYSEYQATKEKLASQIPKPRQFDFNEDKIFSRFGLFKRRCEKVADMFSTIIQFEELAEHKEIVGM
;
A
#
# COMPACT_ATOMS: atom_id res chain seq x y z
N MET A 1 8.92 1.63 4.07
CA MET A 1 8.78 1.15 2.68
C MET A 1 7.32 1.33 2.30
N GLY A 2 7.04 2.35 1.50
CA GLY A 2 5.69 2.65 1.03
C GLY A 2 5.34 1.83 -0.23
N PRO A 3 4.08 1.93 -0.71
CA PRO A 3 3.64 1.27 -1.94
C PRO A 3 4.34 1.75 -3.23
N ASP A 4 4.94 2.94 -3.22
CA ASP A 4 5.75 3.50 -4.32
C ASP A 4 6.91 2.58 -4.72
N THR A 5 7.52 1.92 -3.72
CA THR A 5 8.62 0.98 -3.92
C THR A 5 8.23 -0.24 -4.77
N GLU A 6 6.96 -0.64 -4.83
CA GLU A 6 6.53 -1.70 -5.77
C GLU A 6 6.55 -1.22 -7.20
N LEU A 7 5.99 -0.03 -7.46
CA LEU A 7 5.97 0.52 -8.82
C LEU A 7 7.38 0.76 -9.34
N GLU A 8 8.26 1.30 -8.50
CA GLU A 8 9.66 1.52 -8.85
C GLU A 8 10.40 0.20 -9.12
N TYR A 9 10.17 -0.84 -8.30
CA TYR A 9 10.71 -2.18 -8.56
C TYR A 9 10.30 -2.71 -9.95
N TRP A 10 9.03 -2.58 -10.33
CA TRP A 10 8.55 -3.04 -11.64
C TRP A 10 9.04 -2.18 -12.81
N ARG A 11 9.20 -0.85 -12.62
CA ARG A 11 9.84 0.05 -13.59
C ARG A 11 11.29 -0.34 -13.84
N GLN A 12 12.08 -0.53 -12.78
CA GLN A 12 13.47 -0.98 -12.88
C GLN A 12 13.59 -2.35 -13.55
N ARG A 13 12.76 -3.32 -13.14
CA ARG A 13 12.73 -4.65 -13.75
C ARG A 13 12.39 -4.59 -15.25
N THR A 14 11.45 -3.73 -15.64
CA THR A 14 11.12 -3.50 -17.06
C THR A 14 12.32 -2.95 -17.83
N GLY A 15 13.03 -1.96 -17.27
CA GLY A 15 14.24 -1.40 -17.87
C GLY A 15 15.34 -2.44 -18.07
N LEU A 16 15.61 -3.28 -17.05
CA LEU A 16 16.60 -4.36 -17.14
C LEU A 16 16.23 -5.39 -18.20
N LEU A 17 14.97 -5.84 -18.23
CA LEU A 17 14.51 -6.83 -19.21
C LEU A 17 14.56 -6.28 -20.64
N ASN A 18 14.19 -5.01 -20.85
CA ASN A 18 14.33 -4.37 -22.15
C ASN A 18 15.80 -4.29 -22.59
N SER A 19 16.71 -3.93 -21.68
CA SER A 19 18.15 -3.92 -21.99
C SER A 19 18.66 -5.29 -22.43
N ILE A 20 18.27 -6.36 -21.73
CA ILE A 20 18.62 -7.73 -22.12
C ILE A 20 18.03 -8.07 -23.49
N ILE A 21 16.75 -7.77 -23.73
CA ILE A 21 16.06 -8.00 -25.01
C ILE A 21 16.76 -7.26 -26.15
N ASP A 22 17.25 -6.05 -25.93
CA ASP A 22 17.95 -5.29 -26.98
C ASP A 22 19.34 -5.86 -27.24
N GLN A 23 20.03 -6.40 -26.23
CA GLN A 23 21.28 -7.13 -26.41
C GLN A 23 21.10 -8.39 -27.28
N THR A 24 19.97 -9.12 -27.14
CA THR A 24 19.70 -10.31 -27.97
C THR A 24 19.46 -9.96 -29.44
N LYS A 25 19.04 -8.73 -29.73
CA LYS A 25 18.81 -8.22 -31.10
C LYS A 25 20.06 -7.71 -31.79
N THR A 26 21.20 -7.62 -31.11
CA THR A 26 22.46 -7.18 -31.73
C THR A 26 22.91 -8.15 -32.83
N ASP A 27 23.57 -7.64 -33.86
CA ASP A 27 24.00 -8.46 -35.00
C ASP A 27 24.92 -9.62 -34.59
N LYS A 28 25.80 -9.38 -33.60
CA LYS A 28 26.69 -10.41 -33.04
C LYS A 28 25.90 -11.55 -32.41
N CYS A 29 24.91 -11.23 -31.56
CA CYS A 29 24.06 -12.25 -30.92
C CYS A 29 23.24 -13.01 -31.96
N ARG A 30 22.63 -12.31 -32.93
CA ARG A 30 21.84 -12.93 -34.00
C ARG A 30 22.68 -13.88 -34.85
N LEU A 31 23.91 -13.51 -35.19
CA LEU A 31 24.83 -14.35 -35.95
C LEU A 31 25.14 -15.65 -35.19
N VAL A 32 25.54 -15.55 -33.92
CA VAL A 32 25.85 -16.72 -33.07
C VAL A 32 24.63 -17.62 -32.93
N LEU A 33 23.46 -17.05 -32.66
CA LEU A 33 22.20 -17.80 -32.57
C LEU A 33 21.84 -18.48 -33.88
N GLY A 34 22.08 -17.83 -35.03
CA GLY A 34 21.87 -18.38 -36.37
C GLY A 34 22.75 -19.60 -36.65
N VAL A 35 24.05 -19.52 -36.31
CA VAL A 35 24.98 -20.65 -36.42
C VAL A 35 24.57 -21.79 -35.49
N CYS A 36 24.28 -21.49 -34.23
CA CYS A 36 23.82 -22.50 -33.25
C CYS A 36 22.52 -23.19 -33.67
N MET A 37 21.62 -22.45 -34.35
CA MET A 37 20.38 -22.97 -34.92
C MET A 37 20.65 -23.91 -36.10
N ALA A 38 21.48 -23.49 -37.05
CA ALA A 38 21.86 -24.30 -38.21
C ALA A 38 22.53 -25.62 -37.78
N ALA A 39 23.38 -25.55 -36.75
CA ALA A 39 24.04 -26.71 -36.15
C ALA A 39 23.13 -27.60 -35.28
N ARG A 40 21.86 -27.20 -35.05
CA ARG A 40 20.91 -27.87 -34.13
C ARG A 40 21.51 -28.16 -32.74
N SER A 41 22.35 -27.23 -32.27
CA SER A 41 23.13 -27.40 -31.05
C SER A 41 22.24 -27.52 -29.80
N HIS A 42 22.74 -28.19 -28.76
CA HIS A 42 22.10 -28.18 -27.44
C HIS A 42 21.93 -26.76 -26.89
N ALA A 43 22.92 -25.88 -27.13
CA ALA A 43 22.87 -24.47 -26.76
C ALA A 43 21.67 -23.73 -27.37
N HIS A 44 21.32 -24.02 -28.64
CA HIS A 44 20.14 -23.42 -29.28
C HIS A 44 18.82 -23.86 -28.62
N LYS A 45 18.71 -25.13 -28.21
CA LYS A 45 17.52 -25.61 -27.47
C LYS A 45 17.40 -24.93 -26.11
N ALA A 46 18.50 -24.80 -25.38
CA ALA A 46 18.53 -24.09 -24.10
C ALA A 46 18.17 -22.60 -24.26
N TRP A 47 18.71 -21.94 -25.30
CA TRP A 47 18.41 -20.54 -25.61
C TRP A 47 16.92 -20.31 -25.85
N LYS A 48 16.24 -21.16 -26.64
CA LYS A 48 14.80 -21.03 -26.87
C LYS A 48 13.98 -21.02 -25.59
N GLN A 49 14.34 -21.84 -24.61
CA GLN A 49 13.67 -21.86 -23.31
C GLN A 49 13.92 -20.57 -22.51
N ILE A 50 15.13 -20.02 -22.60
CA ILE A 50 15.48 -18.74 -21.96
C ILE A 50 14.73 -17.59 -22.63
N ASP A 51 14.66 -17.57 -23.96
CA ASP A 51 13.99 -16.52 -24.75
C ASP A 51 12.47 -16.47 -24.49
N LEU A 52 11.84 -17.65 -24.35
CA LEU A 52 10.44 -17.74 -23.91
C LEU A 52 10.25 -17.15 -22.51
N ARG A 53 11.09 -17.56 -21.54
CA ARG A 53 11.04 -17.04 -20.17
C ARG A 53 11.30 -15.53 -20.10
N LEU A 54 12.19 -15.02 -20.94
CA LEU A 54 12.50 -13.59 -21.05
C LEU A 54 11.27 -12.83 -21.59
N THR A 55 10.62 -13.36 -22.62
CA THR A 55 9.40 -12.80 -23.20
C THR A 55 8.28 -12.75 -22.17
N ASP A 56 8.04 -13.85 -21.45
CA ASP A 56 7.03 -13.93 -20.39
C ASP A 56 7.31 -12.95 -19.26
N ALA A 57 8.55 -12.89 -18.77
CA ALA A 57 8.97 -11.95 -17.72
C ALA A 57 8.81 -10.49 -18.16
N SER A 58 9.09 -10.17 -19.43
CA SER A 58 8.90 -8.83 -19.99
C SER A 58 7.41 -8.46 -20.06
N ASN A 59 6.57 -9.39 -20.51
CA ASN A 59 5.12 -9.17 -20.58
C ASN A 59 4.52 -8.97 -19.18
N GLU A 60 4.95 -9.78 -18.21
CA GLU A 60 4.58 -9.62 -16.81
C GLU A 60 4.98 -8.24 -16.27
N ALA A 61 6.24 -7.83 -16.48
CA ALA A 61 6.73 -6.57 -15.95
C ALA A 61 5.97 -5.37 -16.53
N LYS A 62 5.73 -5.38 -17.85
CA LYS A 62 4.95 -4.33 -18.54
C LYS A 62 3.50 -4.25 -18.03
N ASP A 63 2.84 -5.39 -17.86
CA ASP A 63 1.46 -5.43 -17.34
C ASP A 63 1.40 -4.91 -15.89
N ASN A 64 2.34 -5.32 -15.04
CA ASN A 64 2.42 -4.88 -13.66
C ASN A 64 2.68 -3.37 -13.56
N VAL A 65 3.62 -2.81 -14.34
CA VAL A 65 3.84 -1.35 -14.40
C VAL A 65 2.57 -0.63 -14.82
N LYS A 66 1.89 -1.11 -15.87
CA LYS A 66 0.66 -0.50 -16.38
C LYS A 66 -0.39 -0.37 -15.29
N TYR A 67 -0.70 -1.45 -14.57
CA TYR A 67 -1.76 -1.43 -13.56
C TYR A 67 -1.35 -0.75 -12.25
N LEU A 68 -0.10 -0.90 -11.79
CA LEU A 68 0.38 -0.16 -10.62
C LEU A 68 0.40 1.35 -10.86
N THR A 69 0.65 1.80 -12.10
CA THR A 69 0.54 3.21 -12.47
C THR A 69 -0.91 3.72 -12.33
N THR A 70 -1.92 2.88 -12.58
CA THR A 70 -3.33 3.33 -12.45
C THR A 70 -3.74 3.68 -11.02
N ILE A 71 -3.06 3.12 -10.02
CA ILE A 71 -3.35 3.40 -8.60
C ILE A 71 -2.42 4.47 -8.01
N GLU A 72 -1.38 4.90 -8.73
CA GLU A 72 -0.35 5.85 -8.26
C GLU A 72 -0.97 7.16 -7.76
N LYS A 73 -1.91 7.74 -8.52
CA LYS A 73 -2.62 8.97 -8.11
C LYS A 73 -3.42 8.82 -6.81
N SER A 74 -4.04 7.66 -6.59
CA SER A 74 -4.75 7.40 -5.32
C SER A 74 -3.81 7.12 -4.15
N LEU A 75 -2.52 6.89 -4.42
CA LEU A 75 -1.50 6.70 -3.39
C LEU A 75 -0.78 8.00 -2.99
N GLU A 76 -0.82 9.03 -3.85
CA GLU A 76 -0.14 10.31 -3.65
C GLU A 76 -0.49 11.00 -2.31
N PRO A 77 -1.77 11.06 -1.86
CA PRO A 77 -2.10 11.66 -0.57
C PRO A 77 -1.40 11.01 0.62
N LEU A 78 -0.98 9.74 0.52
CA LEU A 78 -0.28 9.06 1.62
C LEU A 78 1.15 9.59 1.84
N TYR A 79 1.69 10.39 0.91
CA TYR A 79 3.03 10.97 0.99
C TYR A 79 3.01 12.49 1.08
N ALA A 80 2.12 13.14 0.33
CA ALA A 80 2.10 14.60 0.19
C ALA A 80 1.09 15.30 1.12
N SER A 81 0.14 14.56 1.69
CA SER A 81 -1.01 15.12 2.40
C SER A 81 -1.07 14.71 3.87
N GLY A 82 -1.93 15.41 4.63
CA GLY A 82 -2.25 15.06 6.00
C GLY A 82 -3.26 13.90 6.13
N PRO A 83 -3.38 13.27 7.32
CA PRO A 83 -4.26 12.12 7.54
C PRO A 83 -5.74 12.36 7.20
N LYS A 84 -6.21 13.61 7.22
CA LYS A 84 -7.58 13.99 6.86
C LYS A 84 -7.88 13.77 5.38
N GLU A 85 -6.99 14.19 4.49
CA GLU A 85 -7.14 13.97 3.05
C GLU A 85 -7.01 12.48 2.72
N VAL A 86 -6.10 11.78 3.40
CA VAL A 86 -5.97 10.32 3.27
C VAL A 86 -7.28 9.62 3.67
N LEU A 87 -7.91 10.04 4.77
CA LEU A 87 -9.19 9.50 5.26
C LEU A 87 -10.29 9.63 4.21
N GLU A 88 -10.42 10.81 3.58
CA GLU A 88 -11.40 11.08 2.52
C GLU A 88 -11.10 10.26 1.25
N GLY A 89 -9.82 10.00 0.95
CA GLY A 89 -9.36 9.23 -0.20
C GLY A 89 -9.46 7.70 -0.07
N VAL A 90 -9.64 7.15 1.14
CA VAL A 90 -9.67 5.69 1.38
C VAL A 90 -10.63 4.93 0.45
N PRO A 91 -11.91 5.34 0.27
CA PRO A 91 -12.84 4.58 -0.58
C PRO A 91 -12.38 4.51 -2.04
N SER A 92 -11.84 5.62 -2.57
CA SER A 92 -11.30 5.69 -3.93
C SER A 92 -10.09 4.76 -4.10
N LEU A 93 -9.16 4.79 -3.14
CA LEU A 93 -7.99 3.92 -3.13
C LEU A 93 -8.39 2.44 -3.15
N LEU A 94 -9.29 2.02 -2.26
CA LEU A 94 -9.76 0.62 -2.20
C LEU A 94 -10.45 0.20 -3.50
N SER A 95 -11.26 1.06 -4.09
CA SER A 95 -11.92 0.81 -5.37
C SER A 95 -10.91 0.62 -6.52
N ASN A 96 -9.89 1.47 -6.59
CA ASN A 96 -8.84 1.38 -7.61
C ASN A 96 -8.00 0.10 -7.45
N VAL A 97 -7.63 -0.25 -6.21
CA VAL A 97 -6.90 -1.50 -5.92
C VAL A 97 -7.75 -2.73 -6.25
N LYS A 98 -9.06 -2.69 -5.95
CA LYS A 98 -10.02 -3.75 -6.34
C LYS A 98 -10.09 -3.89 -7.86
N MET A 99 -10.21 -2.77 -8.60
CA MET A 99 -10.25 -2.79 -10.06
C MET A 99 -8.98 -3.40 -10.65
N MET A 100 -7.81 -3.01 -10.14
CA MET A 100 -6.54 -3.62 -10.51
C MET A 100 -6.55 -5.14 -10.25
N TYR A 101 -6.97 -5.58 -9.06
CA TYR A 101 -7.01 -7.00 -8.71
C TYR A 101 -7.87 -7.84 -9.66
N THR A 102 -9.00 -7.27 -10.09
CA THR A 102 -9.94 -7.92 -11.02
C THR A 102 -9.37 -8.04 -12.44
N ILE A 103 -8.66 -7.02 -12.93
CA ILE A 103 -8.28 -6.93 -14.35
C ILE A 103 -6.83 -7.38 -14.59
N ALA A 104 -5.93 -7.20 -13.62
CA ALA A 104 -4.50 -7.49 -13.81
C ALA A 104 -4.25 -8.97 -14.09
N ARG A 105 -3.48 -9.25 -15.14
CA ARG A 105 -3.17 -10.63 -15.55
C ARG A 105 -2.08 -11.22 -14.67
N TYR A 106 -1.09 -10.43 -14.25
CA TYR A 106 0.06 -10.94 -13.51
C TYR A 106 0.13 -10.48 -12.04
N TYR A 107 -0.38 -9.27 -11.71
CA TYR A 107 -0.25 -8.73 -10.35
C TYR A 107 -1.25 -9.30 -9.34
N HIS A 108 -2.31 -9.97 -9.80
CA HIS A 108 -3.46 -10.38 -8.99
C HIS A 108 -3.21 -11.52 -7.98
N THR A 109 -1.98 -11.96 -7.76
CA THR A 109 -1.72 -13.03 -6.78
C THR A 109 -1.99 -12.55 -5.35
N ASN A 110 -2.52 -13.42 -4.48
CA ASN A 110 -2.78 -13.08 -3.07
C ASN A 110 -1.54 -12.56 -2.34
N GLU A 111 -0.35 -13.08 -2.67
CA GLU A 111 0.91 -12.63 -2.08
C GLU A 111 1.24 -11.17 -2.45
N ARG A 112 1.18 -10.82 -3.73
CA ARG A 112 1.43 -9.44 -4.21
C ARG A 112 0.41 -8.45 -3.66
N MET A 113 -0.86 -8.85 -3.61
CA MET A 113 -1.93 -8.03 -3.03
C MET A 113 -1.72 -7.82 -1.53
N THR A 114 -1.41 -8.89 -0.79
CA THR A 114 -1.06 -8.80 0.64
C THR A 114 0.11 -7.85 0.86
N ARG A 115 1.18 -7.97 0.06
CA ARG A 115 2.35 -7.07 0.13
C ARG A 115 1.97 -5.61 -0.14
N LEU A 116 1.19 -5.36 -1.19
CA LEU A 116 0.75 -4.01 -1.55
C LEU A 116 -0.09 -3.38 -0.42
N PHE A 117 -1.11 -4.09 0.07
CA PHE A 117 -1.94 -3.60 1.17
C PHE A 117 -1.12 -3.38 2.45
N SER A 118 -0.19 -4.29 2.76
CA SER A 118 0.72 -4.11 3.91
C SER A 118 1.58 -2.84 3.76
N LYS A 119 2.06 -2.54 2.55
CA LYS A 119 2.81 -1.30 2.27
C LYS A 119 1.92 -0.05 2.41
N ILE A 120 0.68 -0.10 1.89
CA ILE A 120 -0.32 0.98 2.05
C ILE A 120 -0.59 1.25 3.54
N SER A 121 -0.87 0.21 4.32
CA SER A 121 -1.14 0.34 5.76
C SER A 121 0.05 0.89 6.54
N ASN A 122 1.26 0.46 6.18
CA ASN A 122 2.49 1.01 6.76
C ASN A 122 2.65 2.50 6.43
N GLN A 123 2.34 2.92 5.21
CA GLN A 123 2.46 4.32 4.81
C GLN A 123 1.40 5.21 5.46
N MET A 124 0.15 4.72 5.61
CA MET A 124 -0.89 5.42 6.40
C MET A 124 -0.45 5.60 7.87
N LEU A 125 0.17 4.58 8.47
CA LEU A 125 0.72 4.68 9.82
C LEU A 125 1.81 5.76 9.89
N VAL A 126 2.73 5.80 8.91
CA VAL A 126 3.78 6.83 8.83
C VAL A 126 3.16 8.22 8.72
N CYS A 127 2.17 8.42 7.84
CA CYS A 127 1.44 9.68 7.69
C CYS A 127 0.84 10.13 9.04
N CYS A 128 0.11 9.25 9.75
CA CYS A 128 -0.44 9.57 11.07
C CYS A 128 0.65 9.88 12.10
N LYS A 129 1.74 9.12 12.12
CA LYS A 129 2.83 9.32 13.07
C LYS A 129 3.52 10.68 12.83
N THR A 130 3.80 11.03 11.57
CA THR A 130 4.38 12.33 11.23
C THR A 130 3.44 13.45 11.66
N HIS A 131 2.14 13.32 11.38
CA HIS A 131 1.15 14.32 11.77
C HIS A 131 1.06 14.54 13.28
N LEU A 132 1.09 13.46 14.07
CA LEU A 132 1.11 13.51 15.53
C LEU A 132 2.37 14.19 16.10
N LEU A 133 3.48 14.20 15.36
CA LEU A 133 4.77 14.74 15.80
C LEU A 133 5.12 16.08 15.12
N GLU A 134 4.21 16.67 14.34
CA GLU A 134 4.44 17.93 13.61
C GLU A 134 4.90 19.08 14.52
N ALA A 135 4.32 19.19 15.72
CA ALA A 135 4.65 20.25 16.67
C ALA A 135 5.88 19.91 17.55
N GLY A 136 6.54 18.76 17.34
CA GLY A 136 7.76 18.38 18.05
C GLY A 136 7.82 16.90 18.47
N PRO A 137 9.00 16.43 18.93
CA PRO A 137 9.22 15.03 19.32
C PRO A 137 8.54 14.64 20.63
N GLU A 138 8.09 15.61 21.42
CA GLU A 138 7.40 15.41 22.70
C GLU A 138 5.92 15.81 22.53
N PRO A 139 5.01 14.86 22.24
CA PRO A 139 3.60 15.17 22.05
C PRO A 139 2.96 15.84 23.26
N TRP A 140 3.48 15.54 24.45
CA TRP A 140 2.94 15.99 25.74
C TRP A 140 3.08 17.49 25.97
N THR A 141 3.96 18.17 25.21
CA THR A 141 4.13 19.62 25.29
C THR A 141 3.21 20.37 24.33
N HIS A 142 2.47 19.64 23.47
CA HIS A 142 1.51 20.23 22.54
C HIS A 142 0.23 20.60 23.26
N ASP A 143 -0.56 21.46 22.62
CA ASP A 143 -1.93 21.72 23.08
C ASP A 143 -2.71 20.40 23.20
N LYS A 144 -3.33 20.19 24.36
CA LYS A 144 -3.99 18.91 24.68
C LYS A 144 -5.19 18.66 23.76
N ALA A 145 -5.93 19.71 23.40
CA ALA A 145 -7.09 19.58 22.54
C ALA A 145 -6.67 19.28 21.10
N GLU A 146 -5.61 19.93 20.61
CA GLU A 146 -5.02 19.64 19.30
C GLU A 146 -4.50 18.20 19.21
N LEU A 147 -3.71 17.77 20.20
CA LEU A 147 -3.19 16.40 20.24
C LEU A 147 -4.32 15.37 20.27
N LEU A 148 -5.35 15.61 21.09
CA LEU A 148 -6.53 14.75 21.16
C LEU A 148 -7.26 14.66 19.81
N ALA A 149 -7.39 15.79 19.10
CA ALA A 149 -7.97 15.81 17.75
C ALA A 149 -7.14 14.98 16.76
N LYS A 150 -5.80 15.11 16.78
CA LYS A 150 -4.89 14.33 15.92
C LYS A 150 -4.94 12.82 16.22
N LEU A 151 -5.03 12.44 17.49
CA LEU A 151 -5.20 11.05 17.91
C LEU A 151 -6.52 10.46 17.42
N ARG A 152 -7.62 11.21 17.58
CA ARG A 152 -8.95 10.81 17.07
C ARG A 152 -8.96 10.66 15.56
N LEU A 153 -8.32 11.57 14.83
CA LEU A 153 -8.18 11.47 13.38
C LEU A 153 -7.40 10.21 12.95
N THR A 154 -6.32 9.88 13.66
CA THR A 154 -5.54 8.65 13.43
C THR A 154 -6.39 7.38 13.63
N ILE A 155 -7.19 7.35 14.71
CA ILE A 155 -8.09 6.24 15.01
C ILE A 155 -9.17 6.12 13.92
N ALA A 156 -9.74 7.26 13.50
CA ALA A 156 -10.74 7.31 12.43
C ALA A 156 -10.18 6.79 11.10
N LEU A 157 -8.94 7.15 10.74
CA LEU A 157 -8.30 6.66 9.52
C LEU A 157 -8.16 5.13 9.51
N TYR A 158 -7.66 4.54 10.60
CA TYR A 158 -7.57 3.09 10.71
C TYR A 158 -8.94 2.43 10.59
N ASN A 159 -9.94 2.91 11.33
CA ASN A 159 -11.27 2.34 11.33
C ASN A 159 -11.92 2.41 9.94
N LYS A 160 -11.80 3.55 9.25
CA LYS A 160 -12.32 3.74 7.89
C LYS A 160 -11.63 2.82 6.90
N TYR A 161 -10.31 2.72 6.95
CA TYR A 161 -9.54 1.82 6.10
C TYR A 161 -9.94 0.35 6.30
N TYR A 162 -10.03 -0.10 7.55
CA TYR A 162 -10.46 -1.46 7.88
C TYR A 162 -11.91 -1.72 7.45
N SER A 163 -12.84 -0.81 7.73
CA SER A 163 -14.25 -0.98 7.38
C SER A 163 -14.48 -1.02 5.87
N GLU A 164 -13.81 -0.16 5.09
CA GLU A 164 -13.93 -0.16 3.63
C GLU A 164 -13.34 -1.43 3.00
N TYR A 165 -12.26 -1.96 3.59
CA TYR A 165 -11.70 -3.25 3.18
C TYR A 165 -12.69 -4.39 3.43
N GLN A 166 -13.27 -4.49 4.63
CA GLN A 166 -14.24 -5.53 4.97
C GLN A 166 -15.51 -5.40 4.11
N ALA A 167 -16.04 -4.19 3.95
CA ALA A 167 -17.19 -3.95 3.08
C ALA A 167 -16.91 -4.35 1.62
N THR A 168 -15.69 -4.13 1.12
CA THR A 168 -15.28 -4.60 -0.21
C THR A 168 -15.24 -6.12 -0.28
N LYS A 169 -14.69 -6.78 0.74
CA LYS A 169 -14.63 -8.24 0.83
C LYS A 169 -16.04 -8.87 0.87
N GLU A 170 -16.95 -8.33 1.68
CA GLU A 170 -18.35 -8.76 1.76
C GLU A 170 -19.10 -8.55 0.45
N LYS A 171 -18.90 -7.41 -0.22
CA LYS A 171 -19.46 -7.14 -1.55
C LYS A 171 -18.98 -8.14 -2.60
N LEU A 172 -17.71 -8.54 -2.55
CA LEU A 172 -17.18 -9.57 -3.47
C LEU A 172 -17.74 -10.96 -3.15
N ALA A 173 -17.98 -11.27 -1.88
CA ALA A 173 -18.53 -12.56 -1.45
C ALA A 173 -20.00 -12.76 -1.86
N SER A 174 -20.77 -11.67 -1.92
CA SER A 174 -22.19 -11.65 -2.29
C SER A 174 -22.47 -11.52 -3.79
N GLN A 175 -21.46 -11.24 -4.61
CA GLN A 175 -21.62 -11.09 -6.07
C GLN A 175 -21.79 -12.42 -6.80
N ILE A 176 -22.67 -12.42 -7.82
CA ILE A 176 -22.93 -13.55 -8.72
C ILE A 176 -22.81 -13.06 -10.17
N PRO A 177 -21.96 -13.68 -11.02
CA PRO A 177 -21.06 -14.80 -10.71
C PRO A 177 -19.94 -14.41 -9.72
N LYS A 178 -19.43 -15.38 -8.95
CA LYS A 178 -18.43 -15.13 -7.91
C LYS A 178 -17.13 -14.57 -8.53
N PRO A 179 -16.76 -13.31 -8.26
CA PRO A 179 -15.49 -12.75 -8.72
C PRO A 179 -14.34 -13.29 -7.87
N ARG A 180 -13.11 -12.85 -8.18
CA ARG A 180 -11.96 -13.08 -7.30
C ARG A 180 -12.21 -12.45 -5.92
N GLN A 181 -11.95 -13.22 -4.87
CA GLN A 181 -12.20 -12.82 -3.49
C GLN A 181 -10.99 -12.14 -2.86
N PHE A 182 -11.23 -11.30 -1.85
CA PHE A 182 -10.18 -10.67 -1.04
C PHE A 182 -9.70 -11.64 0.05
N ASP A 183 -9.08 -12.74 -0.36
CA ASP A 183 -8.52 -13.77 0.52
C ASP A 183 -7.03 -13.48 0.80
N PHE A 184 -6.77 -12.28 1.30
CA PHE A 184 -5.42 -11.81 1.62
C PHE A 184 -5.10 -12.04 3.10
N ASN A 185 -3.82 -12.03 3.45
CA ASN A 185 -3.41 -12.19 4.85
C ASN A 185 -3.65 -10.88 5.61
N GLU A 186 -4.80 -10.79 6.29
CA GLU A 186 -5.23 -9.61 7.05
C GLU A 186 -4.29 -9.26 8.20
N ASP A 187 -3.69 -10.25 8.87
CA ASP A 187 -2.73 -10.01 9.94
C ASP A 187 -1.52 -9.23 9.43
N LYS A 188 -0.97 -9.59 8.27
CA LYS A 188 0.15 -8.86 7.65
C LYS A 188 -0.24 -7.43 7.25
N ILE A 189 -1.48 -7.23 6.83
CA ILE A 189 -1.98 -5.93 6.38
C ILE A 189 -2.22 -5.01 7.58
N PHE A 190 -2.97 -5.47 8.58
CA PHE A 190 -3.56 -4.59 9.59
C PHE A 190 -2.85 -4.61 10.94
N SER A 191 -2.16 -5.69 11.33
CA SER A 191 -1.67 -5.87 12.72
C SER A 191 -0.87 -4.69 13.25
N ARG A 192 0.10 -4.18 12.48
CA ARG A 192 0.96 -3.07 12.91
C ARG A 192 0.20 -1.77 13.08
N PHE A 193 -0.68 -1.42 12.14
CA PHE A 193 -1.48 -0.20 12.22
C PHE A 193 -2.57 -0.33 13.29
N GLY A 194 -3.14 -1.53 13.47
CA GLY A 194 -4.09 -1.82 14.54
C GLY A 194 -3.47 -1.71 15.93
N LEU A 195 -2.24 -2.18 16.12
CA LEU A 195 -1.48 -1.97 17.36
C LEU A 195 -1.21 -0.49 17.64
N PHE A 196 -0.87 0.28 16.60
CA PHE A 196 -0.68 1.72 16.72
C PHE A 196 -1.99 2.42 17.12
N LYS A 197 -3.10 2.11 16.43
CA LYS A 197 -4.44 2.61 16.77
C LYS A 197 -4.83 2.32 18.22
N ARG A 198 -4.61 1.09 18.72
CA ARG A 198 -4.88 0.75 20.13
C ARG A 198 -4.06 1.57 21.13
N ARG A 199 -2.82 1.93 20.78
CA ARG A 199 -2.01 2.83 21.62
C ARG A 199 -2.56 4.25 21.58
N CYS A 200 -2.95 4.74 20.40
CA CYS A 200 -3.58 6.05 20.25
C CYS A 200 -4.89 6.15 21.04
N GLU A 201 -5.71 5.09 21.10
CA GLU A 201 -6.94 5.06 21.91
C GLU A 201 -6.64 5.28 23.38
N LYS A 202 -5.72 4.51 23.96
CA LYS A 202 -5.35 4.66 25.38
C LYS A 202 -4.87 6.07 25.72
N VAL A 203 -4.07 6.66 24.82
CA VAL A 203 -3.56 8.02 25.01
C VAL A 203 -4.69 9.05 24.87
N ALA A 204 -5.58 8.88 23.89
CA ALA A 204 -6.74 9.75 23.71
C ALA A 204 -7.71 9.70 24.90
N ASP A 205 -7.93 8.52 25.47
CA ASP A 205 -8.75 8.34 26.68
C ASP A 205 -8.14 9.10 27.85
N MET A 206 -6.82 8.94 28.08
CA MET A 206 -6.08 9.65 29.13
C MET A 206 -6.19 11.18 28.98
N PHE A 207 -5.95 11.72 27.78
CA PHE A 207 -6.06 13.17 27.54
C PHE A 207 -7.50 13.67 27.69
N SER A 208 -8.50 12.87 27.28
CA SER A 208 -9.92 13.23 27.46
C SER A 208 -10.26 13.35 28.95
N THR A 209 -9.75 12.44 29.78
CA THR A 209 -9.91 12.51 31.24
C THR A 209 -9.22 13.73 31.82
N ILE A 210 -7.98 14.02 31.43
CA ILE A 210 -7.23 15.19 31.93
C ILE A 210 -7.98 16.50 31.64
N ILE A 211 -8.44 16.68 30.40
CA ILE A 211 -9.17 17.89 29.98
C ILE A 211 -10.46 18.04 30.80
N GLN A 212 -11.21 16.95 31.00
CA GLN A 212 -12.44 16.96 31.80
C GLN A 212 -12.19 17.39 33.25
N PHE A 213 -11.08 16.95 33.87
CA PHE A 213 -10.73 17.35 35.23
C PHE A 213 -10.23 18.81 35.32
N GLU A 214 -9.57 19.32 34.28
CA GLU A 214 -9.14 20.71 34.21
C GLU A 214 -10.34 21.67 34.11
N GLU A 215 -11.32 21.34 33.26
CA GLU A 215 -12.58 22.09 33.17
C GLU A 215 -13.32 22.15 34.52
N LEU A 216 -13.35 21.04 35.26
CA LEU A 216 -13.92 20.98 36.61
C LEU A 216 -13.17 21.88 37.60
N ALA A 217 -11.85 21.97 37.50
CA ALA A 217 -11.02 22.77 38.40
C ALA A 217 -11.17 24.29 38.18
N GLU A 218 -11.63 24.73 37.00
CA GLU A 218 -11.90 26.13 36.70
C GLU A 218 -13.20 26.65 37.35
N HIS A 219 -14.16 25.77 37.65
CA HIS A 219 -15.41 26.10 38.34
C HIS A 219 -15.22 26.28 39.86
N LYS A 220 -14.62 27.42 40.26
CA LYS A 220 -14.30 27.76 41.66
C LYS A 220 -15.48 28.25 42.51
N GLU A 221 -16.68 28.41 41.94
CA GLU A 221 -17.85 28.97 42.67
C GLU A 221 -18.63 27.95 43.51
N ILE A 222 -18.27 26.67 43.43
CA ILE A 222 -18.85 25.66 44.32
C ILE A 222 -18.01 25.65 45.60
N VAL A 223 -18.55 26.25 46.66
CA VAL A 223 -18.01 26.12 48.03
C VAL A 223 -18.03 24.62 48.36
N GLY A 224 -16.86 23.97 48.26
CA GLY A 224 -16.68 22.61 48.72
C GLY A 224 -17.02 22.55 50.21
N MET A 225 -17.98 21.70 50.57
CA MET A 225 -18.30 21.37 51.96
C MET A 225 -17.08 20.82 52.70
#